data_AF-A0AAU0BI49-F1
#
_entry.id   AF-A0AAU0BI49-F1
#
_cell.length_a   1.000
_cell.length_b   1.000
_cell.length_c   1.000
_cell.angle_alpha   90.00
_cell.angle_beta   90.00
_cell.angle_gamma   90.00
#
_symmetry.space_group_name_H-M   'P 1'
#
loop_
_entity.id
_entity.type
_entity.pdbx_description
1 polymer ?
#
loop_
_entity_poly.entity_id
_entity_poly.type
_entity_poly.pdbx_seq_one_letter_code
_entity_poly.pdbx_strand_id
1 'polypeptide(L)' 'MAAPQINGKPSGGITYYIGRATSQEASNDALAACRKKNTGAQCKLIYENCTEKIFERF' A
#
# COMPACT_ATOMS: atom_id res chain seq x y z
N MET A 1 0.26 -1.48 3.45
CA MET A 1 -0.76 -0.88 2.55
C MET A 1 -0.10 -0.38 1.29
N ALA A 2 -0.58 -0.79 0.12
CA ALA A 2 -0.06 -0.35 -1.17
C ALA A 2 -1.15 0.35 -2.00
N ALA A 3 -0.85 1.55 -2.49
CA ALA A 3 -1.76 2.37 -3.28
C ALA A 3 -1.19 2.67 -4.67
N PRO A 4 -2.04 2.78 -5.71
CA PRO A 4 -1.60 3.15 -7.04
C PRO A 4 -1.30 4.66 -7.13
N GLN A 5 -0.25 4.98 -7.86
CA GLN A 5 0.22 6.34 -8.10
C GLN A 5 0.59 6.52 -9.58
N ILE A 6 0.31 7.71 -10.12
CA ILE A 6 0.79 8.15 -11.43
C ILE A 6 1.57 9.44 -11.19
N ASN A 7 2.82 9.49 -11.66
CA ASN A 7 3.72 10.63 -11.46
C ASN A 7 3.87 11.03 -9.97
N GLY A 8 3.93 10.04 -9.08
CA GLY A 8 4.09 10.25 -7.64
C GLY A 8 2.86 10.78 -6.91
N LYS A 9 1.72 10.96 -7.61
CA LYS A 9 0.44 11.37 -7.02
C LYS A 9 -0.50 10.17 -6.92
N PRO A 10 -1.36 10.10 -5.89
CA PRO A 10 -2.41 9.09 -5.84
C PRO A 10 -3.21 9.09 -7.14
N SER A 11 -3.35 7.93 -7.76
CA SER A 11 -4.26 7.75 -8.88
C SER A 11 -5.56 7.13 -8.38
N GLY A 12 -6.63 7.26 -9.15
CA GLY A 12 -7.79 6.37 -8.97
C GLY A 12 -7.36 4.90 -9.06
N GLY A 13 -8.13 4.01 -8.43
CA GLY A 13 -7.86 2.57 -8.43
C GLY A 13 -8.06 1.92 -7.07
N ILE A 14 -7.61 0.67 -6.95
CA ILE A 14 -7.78 -0.15 -5.75
C ILE A 14 -6.52 -0.09 -4.91
N THR A 15 -6.69 0.33 -3.66
CA THR A 15 -5.66 0.26 -2.62
C THR A 15 -5.76 -1.08 -1.89
N TYR A 16 -4.61 -1.71 -1.63
CA TYR A 16 -4.55 -3.02 -0.99
C TYR A 16 -3.98 -2.94 0.43
N TYR A 17 -4.72 -3.54 1.37
CA TYR A 17 -4.31 -3.78 2.74
C TYR A 17 -4.29 -5.29 2.97
N ILE A 18 -3.14 -5.83 3.34
CA ILE A 18 -2.91 -7.27 3.55
C ILE A 18 -2.15 -7.44 4.85
N GLY A 19 -2.62 -8.34 5.72
CA GLY A 19 -1.93 -8.74 6.95
C GLY A 19 -1.13 -10.04 6.76
N ARG A 20 0.07 -10.10 7.34
CA ARG A 20 0.97 -11.26 7.37
C ARG A 20 1.71 -11.34 8.71
N ALA A 21 2.49 -12.40 8.91
CA ALA A 21 3.31 -12.58 10.10
C ALA A 21 4.41 -11.50 10.20
N THR A 22 4.92 -11.02 9.06
CA THR A 22 5.91 -9.93 9.00
C THR A 22 5.44 -8.77 8.13
N SER A 23 5.93 -7.56 8.43
CA SER A 23 5.67 -6.35 7.63
C SER A 23 6.19 -6.49 6.20
N GLN A 24 7.32 -7.19 6.01
CA GLN A 24 7.92 -7.42 4.71
C GLN A 24 7.02 -8.30 3.82
N GLU A 25 6.51 -9.41 4.36
CA GLU A 25 5.59 -10.30 3.63
C GLU A 25 4.30 -9.55 3.27
N ALA A 26 3.72 -8.82 4.24
CA ALA A 26 2.52 -8.03 4.02
C ALA A 26 2.72 -6.98 2.92
N SER A 27 3.87 -6.31 2.94
CA SER A 27 4.23 -5.28 1.97
C SER A 27 4.44 -5.85 0.57
N ASN A 28 5.14 -6.98 0.46
CA ASN A 28 5.38 -7.68 -0.80
C ASN A 28 4.05 -8.11 -1.44
N ASP A 29 3.16 -8.73 -0.65
CA ASP A 29 1.87 -9.18 -1.13
C ASP A 29 0.96 -8.01 -1.51
N ALA A 30 0.95 -6.94 -0.71
CA ALA A 30 0.16 -5.75 -1.02
C ALA A 30 0.61 -5.09 -2.33
N LEU A 31 1.92 -5.01 -2.57
CA LEU A 31 2.47 -4.48 -3.82
C LEU A 31 2.12 -5.38 -5.02
N ALA A 32 2.24 -6.70 -4.87
CA ALA A 32 1.89 -7.65 -5.93
C ALA A 32 0.40 -7.55 -6.30
N ALA A 33 -0.48 -7.52 -5.29
CA ALA A 33 -1.93 -7.37 -5.49
C ALA A 33 -2.27 -6.02 -6.15
N CYS A 34 -1.66 -4.93 -5.69
CA CYS A 34 -1.86 -3.60 -6.25
C CYS A 34 -1.46 -3.55 -7.73
N ARG A 35 -0.28 -4.06 -8.10
CA ARG A 35 0.20 -4.04 -9.49
C ARG A 35 -0.69 -4.86 -10.43
N LYS A 36 -1.18 -6.01 -9.97
CA LYS A 36 -2.07 -6.88 -10.75
C LYS A 36 -3.39 -6.21 -11.12
N LYS A 37 -3.85 -5.26 -10.31
CA LYS A 37 -5.20 -4.69 -10.38
C LYS A 37 -5.24 -3.23 -10.82
N ASN A 38 -4.08 -2.56 -10.83
CA ASN A 38 -3.92 -1.18 -11.28
C ASN A 38 -2.91 -1.12 -12.45
N THR A 39 -3.30 -1.70 -13.59
CA THR A 39 -2.48 -1.69 -14.81
C THR A 39 -2.26 -0.25 -15.29
N GLY A 40 -0.99 0.15 -15.49
CA GLY A 40 -0.63 1.51 -15.92
C GLY A 40 -0.33 2.49 -14.79
N ALA A 41 -0.53 2.09 -13.53
CA ALA A 41 -0.10 2.86 -12.36
C ALA A 41 1.11 2.22 -11.68
N GLN A 42 1.94 3.02 -11.03
CA GLN A 42 2.99 2.54 -10.13
C GLN A 42 2.39 2.29 -8.75
N CYS A 43 2.60 1.13 -8.17
CA CYS A 43 2.17 0.87 -6.79
C CYS A 43 3.29 1.16 -5.80
N LYS A 44 2.98 1.94 -4.77
CA LYS A 44 3.89 2.23 -3.66
C LYS A 44 3.27 1.87 -2.32
N LEU A 45 4.12 1.50 -1.37
CA LEU A 45 3.73 1.41 0.02
C LEU A 45 3.50 2.84 0.53
N ILE A 46 2.31 3.07 1.07
CA ILE A 46 1.96 4.34 1.73
C ILE A 46 1.96 4.21 3.25
N TYR A 47 1.95 2.97 3.73
CA TYR A 47 2.13 2.66 5.14
C TYR A 47 2.53 1.18 5.29
N GLU A 48 3.62 0.93 6.01
CA GLU A 48 4.18 -0.41 6.22
C GLU A 48 4.10 -0.88 7.67
N ASN A 49 3.89 0.04 8.62
CA ASN A 49 4.05 -0.30 10.02
C ASN A 49 2.80 -0.93 10.67
N CYS A 50 1.54 -0.58 10.42
CA CYS A 50 0.36 -1.10 11.16
C CYS A 50 0.34 -0.93 12.71
N THR A 51 1.48 -0.82 13.40
CA THR A 51 1.59 -0.74 14.87
C THR A 51 2.00 0.65 15.35
N GLU A 52 2.70 1.41 14.52
CA GLU A 52 2.95 2.82 14.77
C GLU A 52 1.67 3.64 14.63
N LYS A 53 1.21 4.21 15.74
CA LYS A 53 0.16 5.23 15.72
C LYS A 53 0.69 6.47 15.02
N ILE A 54 0.23 6.69 13.79
CA ILE A 54 0.47 7.94 13.05
C ILE A 54 -0.55 9.03 13.41
N PHE A 55 -1.64 8.66 14.09
CA PHE A 55 -2.66 9.60 14.55
C PHE A 55 -2.55 9.77 16.07
N GLU A 56 -2.04 10.93 16.48
CA GLU A 56 -2.17 11.38 17.86
C GLU A 56 -3.56 11.98 18.09
N ARG A 57 -4.07 11.79 19.30
CA ARG A 57 -5.40 12.29 19.69
C ARG A 57 -5.22 13.76 20.06
N PHE A 58 -5.83 14.67 19.29
CA PHE A 58 -5.92 16.10 19.62
C PHE A 58 -6.78 16.33 20.85
#